data_AF-A0A9W8AGL2-F1
#
_entry.id   AF-A0A9W8AGL2-F1
#
_cell.length_a   1.000
_cell.length_b   1.000
_cell.length_c   1.000
_cell.angle_alpha   90.00
_cell.angle_beta   90.00
_cell.angle_gamma   90.00
#
_symmetry.space_group_name_H-M   'P 1'
#
loop_
_entity.id
_entity.type
_entity.pdbx_description
1 polymer ?
#
loop_
_entity_poly.entity_id
_entity_poly.type
_entity_poly.pdbx_seq_one_letter_code
_entity_poly.pdbx_strand_id
1 'polypeptide(L)'
;MDPSNPIFEKPASSDSSEDPLSFKSSPSPQKAVHLRPWRKLLYIKQEYPDNYVDESFLENLQKNVNFQSYEYPSLIRESTVITEHVSSVLIFVAVFIQLYHGHLDPHLLVGLGTAFMLVGGIIWEWRLARPEPIQLGRTEPVADRTAEGNTPPLDQTTHSSELVANRDDPTGRLKSDDAPRRVAPRLHLSFVKATVIFFLTLLGLSPILRTLTEDISSDSIWAMSVCLFVTNILFHDYGSGPTYSLQFPGSVALNAAVFACVLLASRLSSNLHVFGFMAFALEWFALFPIFRRYLKRIMPLGHLVQTGLLVAVTFVLFWPIARAIAIFYMIAMFCLTFLCPIWLIWVQRYKNEIHGPWDEARPKVRQFVPGHHVESR
;
A
#
# COMPACT_ATOMS: atom_id res chain seq x y z
N MET A 1 36.62 43.15 47.47
CA MET A 1 36.53 44.51 48.02
C MET A 1 35.54 45.27 47.15
N ASP A 2 34.39 45.61 47.70
CA ASP A 2 33.54 46.71 47.22
C ASP A 2 34.16 48.02 47.75
N PRO A 3 34.07 49.18 47.07
CA PRO A 3 32.90 50.04 47.30
C PRO A 3 32.47 51.01 46.17
N SER A 4 31.19 51.41 46.25
CA SER A 4 30.66 52.79 46.07
C SER A 4 30.57 53.47 44.69
N ASN A 5 29.32 53.81 44.35
CA ASN A 5 28.85 54.81 43.37
C ASN A 5 29.04 56.26 43.88
N PRO A 6 29.14 57.30 43.01
CA PRO A 6 28.19 58.43 43.15
C PRO A 6 27.87 59.31 41.89
N ILE A 7 26.69 59.99 41.94
CA ILE A 7 26.35 61.36 41.46
C ILE A 7 26.43 61.64 39.92
N PHE A 8 25.34 61.89 39.17
CA PHE A 8 24.30 62.97 39.18
C PHE A 8 24.70 64.25 38.42
N GLU A 9 24.03 64.54 37.29
CA GLU A 9 23.95 65.88 36.69
C GLU A 9 22.60 66.11 35.98
N LYS A 10 22.02 67.32 36.13
CA LYS A 10 20.71 67.80 35.62
C LYS A 10 20.86 69.33 35.43
N PRO A 11 20.38 69.96 34.33
CA PRO A 11 19.01 70.53 34.26
C PRO A 11 18.41 70.29 32.84
N ALA A 12 17.40 70.96 32.26
CA ALA A 12 16.43 72.01 32.64
C ALA A 12 15.10 71.68 31.90
N SER A 13 13.98 71.40 32.57
CA SER A 13 12.88 72.33 32.89
C SER A 13 12.38 73.24 31.74
N SER A 14 11.23 72.87 31.15
CA SER A 14 10.20 73.83 30.74
C SER A 14 8.87 73.36 31.33
N ASP A 15 8.20 74.27 32.03
CA ASP A 15 7.07 74.02 32.93
C ASP A 15 5.71 74.23 32.23
N SER A 16 4.70 73.41 32.57
CA SER A 16 3.29 73.82 32.63
C SER A 16 2.36 72.67 33.06
N SER A 17 1.99 72.67 34.34
CA SER A 17 0.62 72.44 34.84
C SER A 17 -0.27 71.32 34.23
N GLU A 18 -0.48 70.24 34.99
CA GLU A 18 -1.82 69.63 35.14
C GLU A 18 -2.05 69.21 36.61
N ASP A 19 -3.25 69.50 37.13
CA ASP A 19 -3.66 69.25 38.51
C ASP A 19 -3.95 67.76 38.81
N PRO A 20 -3.88 67.33 40.08
CA PRO A 20 -4.30 65.99 40.50
C PRO A 20 -5.83 65.86 40.54
N LEU A 21 -6.31 64.61 40.61
CA LEU A 21 -7.73 64.22 40.84
C LEU A 21 -8.69 64.34 39.64
N SER A 22 -8.35 63.73 38.50
CA SER A 22 -9.39 63.22 37.58
C SER A 22 -9.76 61.78 37.98
N PHE A 23 -10.83 61.63 38.77
CA PHE A 23 -11.43 60.33 39.10
C PHE A 23 -12.14 59.75 37.88
N LYS A 24 -11.37 59.29 36.88
CA LYS A 24 -11.90 58.56 35.73
C LYS A 24 -12.35 57.18 36.18
N SER A 25 -13.61 57.15 36.61
CA SER A 25 -14.54 56.02 36.62
C SER A 25 -13.89 54.64 36.74
N SER A 26 -14.08 54.00 37.89
CA SER A 26 -14.06 52.54 37.99
C SER A 26 -14.67 51.94 36.72
N PRO A 27 -14.04 50.93 36.09
CA PRO A 27 -14.74 50.20 35.05
C PRO A 27 -16.05 49.73 35.67
N SER A 28 -17.16 50.03 35.00
CA SER A 28 -18.44 49.41 35.29
C SER A 28 -18.21 47.91 35.44
N PRO A 29 -18.88 47.22 36.40
CA PRO A 29 -18.64 45.80 36.62
C PRO A 29 -18.80 45.12 35.28
N GLN A 30 -17.67 44.66 34.70
CA GLN A 30 -17.67 44.06 33.38
C GLN A 30 -18.57 42.86 33.52
N LYS A 31 -19.79 42.99 33.00
CA LYS A 31 -20.90 42.07 33.21
C LYS A 31 -20.34 40.70 32.92
N ALA A 32 -20.09 39.91 33.98
CA ALA A 32 -19.17 38.78 33.92
C ALA A 32 -19.57 37.95 32.71
N VAL A 33 -18.77 38.05 31.64
CA VAL A 33 -19.15 37.44 30.38
C VAL A 33 -19.07 35.98 30.69
N HIS A 34 -20.24 35.34 30.74
CA HIS A 34 -20.34 33.93 31.07
C HIS A 34 -19.89 33.15 29.84
N LEU A 35 -18.58 33.26 29.56
CA LEU A 35 -17.88 32.55 28.51
C LEU A 35 -18.26 31.09 28.66
N ARG A 36 -18.56 30.46 27.54
CA ARG A 36 -18.88 29.03 27.55
C ARG A 36 -17.65 28.30 28.09
N PRO A 37 -17.79 27.31 28.99
CA PRO A 37 -16.66 26.54 29.47
C PRO A 37 -15.80 26.06 28.30
N TRP A 38 -14.49 26.24 28.42
CA TRP A 38 -13.55 25.86 27.37
C TRP A 38 -13.70 24.36 27.03
N ARG A 39 -13.62 24.03 25.73
CA ARG A 39 -13.86 22.66 25.24
C ARG A 39 -12.59 22.07 24.66
N LYS A 40 -12.35 20.78 24.98
CA LYS A 40 -11.22 19.95 24.54
C LYS A 40 -11.30 19.54 23.05
N LEU A 41 -11.67 20.48 22.17
CA LEU A 41 -11.96 20.26 20.75
C LEU A 41 -10.94 21.00 19.88
N LEU A 42 -10.18 20.25 19.08
CA LEU A 42 -9.14 20.82 18.20
C LEU A 42 -9.77 21.47 16.97
N TYR A 43 -9.15 22.55 16.45
CA TYR A 43 -9.57 23.30 15.24
C TYR A 43 -10.96 23.97 15.27
N ILE A 44 -11.62 24.07 16.43
CA ILE A 44 -12.84 24.88 16.59
C ILE A 44 -12.47 26.25 17.15
N LYS A 45 -12.95 27.33 16.51
CA LYS A 45 -12.80 28.69 17.02
C LYS A 45 -13.65 28.86 18.29
N GLN A 46 -13.01 29.19 19.41
CA GLN A 46 -13.65 29.39 20.71
C GLN A 46 -13.45 30.85 21.17
N GLU A 47 -14.16 31.27 22.23
CA GLU A 47 -14.12 32.64 22.78
C GLU A 47 -12.92 32.86 23.72
N TYR A 48 -11.81 32.17 23.47
CA TYR A 48 -10.57 32.21 24.25
C TYR A 48 -9.39 32.59 23.33
N PRO A 49 -8.34 33.26 23.85
CA PRO A 49 -7.12 33.53 23.08
C PRO A 49 -6.49 32.25 22.53
N ASP A 50 -5.82 32.33 21.37
CA ASP A 50 -5.21 31.14 20.72
C ASP A 50 -4.15 30.43 21.59
N ASN A 51 -3.56 31.14 22.56
CA ASN A 51 -2.58 30.61 23.52
C ASN A 51 -3.21 30.15 24.86
N TYR A 52 -4.54 30.13 24.99
CA TYR A 52 -5.21 29.72 26.23
C TYR A 52 -5.12 28.21 26.44
N VAL A 53 -4.65 27.81 27.64
CA VAL A 53 -4.60 26.42 28.10
C VAL A 53 -5.39 26.33 29.39
N ASP A 54 -6.36 25.42 29.42
CA ASP A 54 -7.22 25.18 30.58
C ASP A 54 -6.50 24.41 31.69
N GLU A 55 -6.83 24.63 32.97
CA GLU A 55 -6.19 23.92 34.08
C GLU A 55 -6.38 22.40 33.99
N SER A 56 -7.53 21.94 33.48
CA SER A 56 -7.80 20.51 33.29
C SER A 56 -7.08 19.89 32.08
N PHE A 57 -6.24 20.65 31.36
CA PHE A 57 -5.65 20.23 30.08
C PHE A 57 -4.84 18.93 30.18
N LEU A 58 -4.02 18.79 31.23
CA LEU A 58 -3.17 17.60 31.44
C LEU A 58 -3.84 16.48 32.24
N GLU A 59 -4.95 16.74 32.94
CA GLU A 59 -5.58 15.77 33.85
C GLU A 59 -6.06 14.49 33.15
N ASN A 60 -6.55 14.64 31.91
CA ASN A 60 -7.11 13.55 31.11
C ASN A 60 -6.08 12.96 30.12
N LEU A 61 -4.78 13.20 30.33
CA LEU A 61 -3.71 12.69 29.48
C LEU A 61 -3.51 11.18 29.70
N GLN A 62 -3.96 10.38 28.74
CA GLN A 62 -3.92 8.93 28.81
C GLN A 62 -2.68 8.39 28.07
N LYS A 63 -2.03 7.38 28.65
CA LYS A 63 -0.88 6.70 28.01
C LYS A 63 -1.35 5.39 27.40
N ASN A 64 -0.85 5.08 26.20
CA ASN A 64 -0.99 3.78 25.54
C ASN A 64 -2.44 3.32 25.30
N VAL A 65 -3.38 4.26 25.12
CA VAL A 65 -4.83 3.98 24.87
C VAL A 65 -5.05 3.03 23.69
N ASN A 66 -4.29 3.24 22.61
CA ASN A 66 -4.37 2.45 21.38
C ASN A 66 -3.23 1.41 21.29
N PHE A 67 -2.80 0.82 22.41
CA PHE A 67 -1.73 -0.18 22.41
C PHE A 67 -2.16 -1.48 21.71
N GLN A 68 -1.85 -1.56 20.42
CA GLN A 68 -1.90 -2.80 19.65
C GLN A 68 -0.67 -3.65 20.02
N SER A 69 -0.86 -4.63 20.91
CA SER A 69 0.17 -5.64 21.20
C SER A 69 0.34 -6.56 19.99
N TYR A 70 1.54 -6.61 19.41
CA TYR A 70 1.75 -7.51 18.28
C TYR A 70 2.10 -8.92 18.74
N GLU A 71 1.41 -9.93 18.22
CA GLU A 71 1.68 -11.32 18.52
C GLU A 71 2.90 -11.86 17.75
N TYR A 72 3.73 -12.65 18.42
CA TYR A 72 4.91 -13.30 17.84
C TYR A 72 4.66 -14.11 16.55
N PRO A 73 3.66 -15.03 16.48
CA PRO A 73 3.40 -15.77 15.24
C PRO A 73 2.98 -14.86 14.07
N SER A 74 2.28 -13.76 14.35
CA SER A 74 1.90 -12.76 13.36
C SER A 74 3.13 -12.00 12.85
N LEU A 75 4.05 -11.58 13.73
CA LEU A 75 5.32 -10.96 13.32
C LEU A 75 6.23 -11.87 12.51
N ILE A 76 6.36 -13.15 12.88
CA ILE A 76 7.11 -14.11 12.06
C ILE A 76 6.49 -14.15 10.67
N ARG A 77 5.16 -14.34 10.58
CA ARG A 77 4.44 -14.40 9.31
C ARG A 77 4.66 -13.16 8.44
N GLU A 78 4.69 -11.96 9.02
CA GLU A 78 4.98 -10.73 8.28
C GLU A 78 6.46 -10.60 7.89
N SER A 79 7.38 -10.95 8.79
CA SER A 79 8.82 -10.95 8.51
C SER A 79 9.21 -11.88 7.35
N THR A 80 8.47 -12.97 7.13
CA THR A 80 8.72 -13.86 5.97
C THR A 80 8.63 -13.15 4.63
N VAL A 81 7.83 -12.08 4.50
CA VAL A 81 7.74 -11.30 3.24
C VAL A 81 9.08 -10.61 2.92
N ILE A 82 9.82 -10.21 3.94
CA ILE A 82 11.16 -9.61 3.82
C ILE A 82 12.17 -10.70 3.41
N THR A 83 12.21 -11.79 4.17
CA THR A 83 13.04 -12.98 3.89
C THR A 83 12.81 -13.48 2.47
N GLU A 84 11.55 -13.54 2.02
CA GLU A 84 11.17 -14.00 0.68
C GLU A 84 11.74 -13.09 -0.41
N HIS A 85 11.64 -11.76 -0.26
CA HIS A 85 12.16 -10.83 -1.27
C HIS A 85 13.70 -10.83 -1.30
N VAL A 86 14.37 -10.85 -0.15
CA VAL A 86 15.84 -10.93 -0.11
C VAL A 86 16.32 -12.24 -0.75
N SER A 87 15.65 -13.35 -0.48
CA SER A 87 15.91 -14.64 -1.15
C SER A 87 15.70 -14.55 -2.65
N SER A 88 14.62 -13.90 -3.12
CA SER A 88 14.33 -13.76 -4.55
C SER A 88 15.41 -12.95 -5.28
N VAL A 89 15.90 -11.85 -4.68
CA VAL A 89 17.00 -11.05 -5.25
C VAL A 89 18.30 -11.86 -5.28
N LEU A 90 18.61 -12.60 -4.22
CA LEU A 90 19.83 -13.42 -4.16
C LEU A 90 19.79 -14.61 -5.13
N ILE A 91 18.65 -15.27 -5.34
CA ILE A 91 18.49 -16.28 -6.40
C ILE A 91 18.78 -15.68 -7.76
N PHE A 92 18.25 -14.48 -8.05
CA PHE A 92 18.50 -13.81 -9.32
C PHE A 92 20.00 -13.54 -9.54
N VAL A 93 20.70 -13.05 -8.52
CA VAL A 93 22.15 -12.82 -8.55
C VAL A 93 22.92 -14.15 -8.69
N ALA A 94 22.50 -15.24 -8.04
CA ALA A 94 23.14 -16.54 -8.19
C ALA A 94 22.97 -17.13 -9.60
N VAL A 95 21.78 -16.99 -10.19
CA VAL A 95 21.52 -17.37 -11.60
C VAL A 95 22.41 -16.56 -12.54
N PHE A 96 22.57 -15.25 -12.32
CA PHE A 96 23.52 -14.43 -13.06
C PHE A 96 24.97 -14.96 -12.95
N ILE A 97 25.46 -15.22 -11.73
CA ILE A 97 26.83 -15.69 -11.50
C ILE A 97 27.08 -17.04 -12.18
N GLN A 98 26.11 -17.98 -12.11
CA GLN A 98 26.23 -19.29 -12.76
C GLN A 98 26.17 -19.19 -14.29
N LEU A 99 25.42 -18.23 -14.84
CA LEU A 99 25.39 -17.94 -16.27
C LEU A 99 26.67 -17.23 -16.74
N TYR A 100 27.24 -16.34 -15.92
CA TYR A 100 28.50 -15.63 -16.18
C TYR A 100 29.71 -16.57 -16.20
N HIS A 101 29.76 -17.56 -15.28
CA HIS A 101 30.80 -18.61 -15.29
C HIS A 101 30.52 -19.76 -16.27
N GLY A 102 29.40 -19.76 -17.00
CA GLY A 102 29.05 -20.80 -17.97
C GLY A 102 28.65 -22.15 -17.36
N HIS A 103 28.32 -22.19 -16.06
CA HIS A 103 27.79 -23.40 -15.39
C HIS A 103 26.32 -23.66 -15.72
N LEU A 104 25.58 -22.63 -16.14
CA LEU A 104 24.16 -22.71 -16.51
C LEU A 104 23.99 -22.49 -18.01
N ASP A 105 23.33 -23.43 -18.68
CA ASP A 105 22.95 -23.29 -20.10
C ASP A 105 21.83 -22.24 -20.28
N PRO A 106 22.01 -21.21 -21.10
CA PRO A 106 20.94 -20.25 -21.45
C PRO A 106 19.67 -20.91 -22.00
N HIS A 107 19.80 -22.01 -22.75
CA HIS A 107 18.64 -22.69 -23.33
C HIS A 107 17.75 -23.30 -22.24
N LEU A 108 18.35 -23.85 -21.18
CA LEU A 108 17.62 -24.35 -20.02
C LEU A 108 16.89 -23.21 -19.29
N LEU A 109 17.54 -22.05 -19.12
CA LEU A 109 16.93 -20.89 -18.46
C LEU A 109 15.69 -20.39 -19.23
N VAL A 110 15.81 -20.26 -20.56
CA VAL A 110 14.68 -19.88 -21.44
C VAL A 110 13.58 -20.95 -21.45
N GLY A 111 13.95 -22.24 -21.49
CA GLY A 111 12.99 -23.35 -21.42
C GLY A 111 12.19 -23.39 -20.13
N LEU A 112 12.84 -23.14 -18.99
CA LEU A 112 12.18 -23.08 -17.68
C LEU A 112 11.29 -21.83 -17.55
N GLY A 113 11.75 -20.66 -18.01
CA GLY A 113 10.97 -19.42 -18.00
C GLY A 113 9.70 -19.50 -18.87
N THR A 114 9.85 -19.97 -20.11
CA THR A 114 8.72 -20.20 -21.02
C THR A 114 7.73 -21.24 -20.47
N ALA A 115 8.21 -22.32 -19.83
CA ALA A 115 7.34 -23.26 -19.13
C ALA A 115 6.58 -22.62 -17.95
N PHE A 116 7.26 -21.80 -17.14
CA PHE A 116 6.63 -21.05 -16.04
C PHE A 116 5.54 -20.08 -16.54
N MET A 117 5.82 -19.33 -17.61
CA MET A 117 4.87 -18.45 -18.30
C MET A 117 3.64 -19.21 -18.83
N LEU A 118 3.84 -20.37 -19.47
CA LEU A 118 2.74 -21.20 -19.98
C LEU A 118 1.87 -21.77 -18.84
N VAL A 119 2.48 -22.30 -17.78
CA VAL A 119 1.76 -22.77 -16.59
C VAL A 119 1.00 -21.62 -15.91
N GLY A 120 1.61 -20.44 -15.80
CA GLY A 120 0.96 -19.23 -15.29
C GLY A 120 -0.25 -18.81 -16.11
N GLY A 121 -0.15 -18.85 -17.44
CA GLY A 121 -1.26 -18.60 -18.37
C GLY A 121 -2.43 -19.58 -18.19
N ILE A 122 -2.13 -20.88 -18.13
CA ILE A 122 -3.15 -21.93 -17.92
C ILE A 122 -3.85 -21.76 -16.57
N ILE A 123 -3.11 -21.45 -15.49
CA ILE A 123 -3.68 -21.19 -14.16
C ILE A 123 -4.57 -19.94 -14.18
N TRP A 124 -4.14 -18.88 -14.86
CA TRP A 124 -4.90 -17.64 -15.01
C TRP A 124 -6.23 -17.89 -15.72
N GLU A 125 -6.20 -18.61 -16.85
CA GLU A 125 -7.38 -18.93 -17.65
C GLU A 125 -8.35 -19.89 -16.95
N TRP A 126 -7.85 -20.94 -16.30
CA TRP A 126 -8.68 -21.83 -15.48
C TRP A 126 -9.43 -21.09 -14.38
N ARG A 127 -8.84 -20.01 -13.85
CA ARG A 127 -9.48 -19.17 -12.86
C ARG A 127 -10.48 -18.18 -13.46
N LEU A 128 -10.13 -17.49 -14.55
CA LEU A 128 -11.02 -16.56 -15.26
C LEU A 128 -12.21 -17.28 -15.93
N ALA A 129 -12.09 -18.59 -16.19
CA ALA A 129 -13.18 -19.44 -16.65
C ALA A 129 -14.25 -19.71 -15.57
N ARG A 130 -14.03 -19.32 -14.31
CA ARG A 130 -15.09 -19.30 -13.30
C ARG A 130 -15.88 -18.00 -13.45
N PRO A 131 -17.17 -18.03 -13.86
CA PRO A 131 -18.00 -16.83 -13.80
C PRO A 131 -18.09 -16.37 -12.35
N GLU A 132 -17.91 -15.08 -12.10
CA GLU A 132 -18.25 -14.55 -10.78
C GLU A 132 -19.74 -14.83 -10.52
N PRO A 133 -20.11 -15.32 -9.33
CA PRO A 133 -21.51 -15.49 -9.01
C PRO A 133 -22.17 -14.12 -9.04
N ILE A 134 -23.11 -13.93 -9.97
CA ILE A 134 -23.95 -12.74 -10.03
C ILE A 134 -24.53 -12.55 -8.63
N GLN A 135 -24.15 -11.45 -7.96
CA GLN A 135 -24.79 -11.08 -6.70
C GLN A 135 -26.20 -10.61 -7.02
N LEU A 136 -27.11 -11.59 -7.15
CA LEU A 136 -28.54 -11.35 -7.24
C LEU A 136 -28.91 -10.48 -6.04
N GLY A 137 -29.53 -9.33 -6.33
CA GLY A 137 -29.55 -8.20 -5.41
C GLY A 137 -29.94 -8.59 -4.00
N ARG A 138 -29.10 -8.20 -3.02
CA ARG A 138 -29.47 -8.22 -1.61
C ARG A 138 -30.66 -7.28 -1.44
N THR A 139 -31.86 -7.86 -1.44
CA THR A 139 -33.04 -7.22 -0.86
C THR A 139 -32.75 -7.02 0.61
N GLU A 140 -32.53 -5.77 1.02
CA GLU A 140 -32.44 -5.47 2.44
C GLU A 140 -33.80 -5.78 3.09
N PRO A 141 -33.82 -6.45 4.25
CA PRO A 141 -35.07 -6.61 4.99
C PRO A 141 -35.49 -5.24 5.49
N VAL A 142 -36.57 -4.71 4.94
CA VAL A 142 -37.21 -3.48 5.43
C VAL A 142 -37.59 -3.71 6.88
N ALA A 143 -36.85 -3.07 7.79
CA ALA A 143 -37.11 -3.15 9.21
C ALA A 143 -38.44 -2.46 9.52
N ASP A 144 -39.37 -3.23 10.07
CA ASP A 144 -40.68 -2.76 10.52
C ASP A 144 -40.51 -1.61 11.52
N ARG A 145 -41.11 -0.45 11.20
CA ARG A 145 -41.21 0.70 12.09
C ARG A 145 -42.67 0.96 12.37
N THR A 146 -43.17 0.33 13.41
CA THR A 146 -44.50 0.55 13.96
C THR A 146 -44.56 1.83 14.80
N ALA A 147 -45.67 2.55 14.68
CA ALA A 147 -46.13 3.70 15.50
C ALA A 147 -45.26 4.99 15.43
N GLU A 148 -45.79 6.21 15.28
CA GLU A 148 -47.07 6.79 15.70
C GLU A 148 -47.52 7.95 14.77
N GLY A 149 -48.78 8.37 14.87
CA GLY A 149 -49.14 9.80 14.67
C GLY A 149 -50.00 10.18 13.45
N ASN A 150 -51.31 10.22 13.70
CA ASN A 150 -52.29 11.18 13.13
C ASN A 150 -52.98 10.88 11.77
N THR A 151 -54.31 10.99 11.84
CA THR A 151 -55.34 11.04 10.78
C THR A 151 -56.27 12.23 11.12
N PRO A 152 -57.38 12.55 10.40
CA PRO A 152 -57.80 12.34 8.99
C PRO A 152 -58.06 13.76 8.33
N PRO A 153 -58.94 14.04 7.33
CA PRO A 153 -59.90 13.19 6.60
C PRO A 153 -60.10 13.35 5.07
N LEU A 154 -60.48 12.22 4.47
CA LEU A 154 -61.62 11.95 3.56
C LEU A 154 -61.89 12.79 2.28
N ASP A 155 -61.88 12.12 1.11
CA ASP A 155 -62.96 12.02 0.10
C ASP A 155 -62.63 10.86 -0.88
N GLN A 156 -63.52 9.90 -1.17
CA GLN A 156 -64.46 9.82 -2.31
C GLN A 156 -63.79 9.99 -3.71
N THR A 157 -64.01 9.18 -4.76
CA THR A 157 -65.17 8.32 -5.11
C THR A 157 -64.83 7.19 -6.12
N THR A 158 -65.78 6.25 -6.27
CA THR A 158 -65.89 5.08 -7.18
C THR A 158 -65.77 5.35 -8.70
N HIS A 159 -65.34 4.34 -9.48
CA HIS A 159 -65.87 3.84 -10.78
C HIS A 159 -64.76 3.18 -11.64
N SER A 160 -64.97 2.24 -12.56
CA SER A 160 -65.71 0.96 -12.63
C SER A 160 -65.64 0.50 -14.09
N SER A 161 -65.15 -0.71 -14.36
CA SER A 161 -65.42 -1.54 -15.55
C SER A 161 -65.02 -1.08 -16.96
N GLU A 162 -64.24 -1.90 -17.65
CA GLU A 162 -64.62 -2.37 -19.00
C GLU A 162 -64.20 -3.83 -19.24
N LEU A 163 -65.00 -4.56 -20.03
CA LEU A 163 -64.90 -6.00 -20.28
C LEU A 163 -64.34 -6.30 -21.69
N VAL A 164 -64.35 -7.59 -22.08
CA VAL A 164 -64.10 -8.15 -23.44
C VAL A 164 -62.62 -8.52 -23.68
N ALA A 165 -62.18 -9.72 -23.30
CA ALA A 165 -62.36 -11.01 -24.00
C ALA A 165 -61.58 -11.15 -25.32
N ASN A 166 -60.62 -12.08 -25.38
CA ASN A 166 -60.94 -13.42 -25.90
C ASN A 166 -59.92 -14.49 -25.44
N ARG A 167 -60.30 -15.77 -25.54
CA ARG A 167 -59.44 -16.95 -25.31
C ARG A 167 -58.77 -17.42 -26.63
N ASP A 168 -57.86 -18.39 -26.47
CA ASP A 168 -57.37 -19.36 -27.48
C ASP A 168 -56.06 -19.07 -28.24
N ASP A 169 -54.93 -19.42 -27.60
CA ASP A 169 -53.82 -20.17 -28.24
C ASP A 169 -53.10 -21.04 -27.18
N PRO A 170 -53.21 -22.38 -27.22
CA PRO A 170 -52.56 -23.28 -26.28
C PRO A 170 -51.19 -23.80 -26.76
N THR A 171 -50.50 -23.12 -27.69
CA THR A 171 -49.17 -23.54 -28.21
C THR A 171 -48.12 -22.44 -28.28
N GLY A 172 -48.16 -21.50 -27.32
CA GLY A 172 -47.09 -20.51 -27.08
C GLY A 172 -45.75 -21.14 -26.68
N ARG A 173 -44.98 -21.58 -27.68
CA ARG A 173 -43.63 -22.16 -27.55
C ARG A 173 -42.68 -21.13 -26.94
N LEU A 174 -42.51 -21.17 -25.61
CA LEU A 174 -41.59 -20.32 -24.86
C LEU A 174 -40.20 -20.37 -25.48
N LYS A 175 -39.83 -19.27 -26.13
CA LYS A 175 -38.57 -19.13 -26.85
C LYS A 175 -37.46 -18.80 -25.85
N SER A 176 -36.90 -19.84 -25.23
CA SER A 176 -35.79 -19.75 -24.27
C SER A 176 -34.45 -19.42 -24.96
N ASP A 177 -34.42 -18.34 -25.75
CA ASP A 177 -33.23 -17.79 -26.42
C ASP A 177 -32.41 -16.87 -25.49
N ASP A 178 -32.29 -17.22 -24.21
CA ASP A 178 -31.34 -16.62 -23.24
C ASP A 178 -30.42 -17.70 -22.65
N ALA A 179 -29.88 -18.56 -23.52
CA ALA A 179 -28.68 -19.31 -23.19
C ALA A 179 -27.53 -18.31 -22.98
N PRO A 180 -26.78 -18.36 -21.86
CA PRO A 180 -25.68 -17.45 -21.62
C PRO A 180 -24.67 -17.58 -22.77
N ARG A 181 -24.47 -16.49 -23.52
CA ARG A 181 -23.50 -16.43 -24.63
C ARG A 181 -22.15 -16.92 -24.13
N ARG A 182 -21.77 -18.14 -24.52
CA ARG A 182 -20.43 -18.67 -24.28
C ARG A 182 -19.43 -17.77 -25.00
N VAL A 183 -18.81 -16.87 -24.26
CA VAL A 183 -17.76 -15.99 -24.79
C VAL A 183 -16.57 -16.89 -25.13
N ALA A 184 -16.44 -17.24 -26.41
CA ALA A 184 -15.36 -18.04 -26.94
C ALA A 184 -13.99 -17.40 -26.62
N PRO A 185 -12.91 -18.19 -26.48
CA PRO A 185 -11.66 -17.76 -25.84
C PRO A 185 -10.81 -16.81 -26.71
N ARG A 186 -11.25 -15.56 -26.85
CA ARG A 186 -10.50 -14.48 -27.52
C ARG A 186 -9.33 -13.94 -26.69
N LEU A 187 -9.27 -14.29 -25.40
CA LEU A 187 -8.21 -13.86 -24.48
C LEU A 187 -6.86 -14.55 -24.79
N HIS A 188 -6.90 -15.85 -25.09
CA HIS A 188 -5.74 -16.71 -25.38
C HIS A 188 -4.79 -16.11 -26.42
N LEU A 189 -5.32 -15.78 -27.60
CA LEU A 189 -4.54 -15.24 -28.72
C LEU A 189 -3.94 -13.88 -28.39
N SER A 190 -4.60 -13.09 -27.56
CA SER A 190 -4.13 -11.76 -27.15
C SER A 190 -2.92 -11.87 -26.20
N PHE A 191 -2.98 -12.78 -25.22
CA PHE A 191 -1.86 -13.04 -24.30
C PHE A 191 -0.67 -13.69 -25.01
N VAL A 192 -0.91 -14.71 -25.83
CA VAL A 192 0.14 -15.37 -26.63
C VAL A 192 0.79 -14.38 -27.59
N LYS A 193 0.01 -13.53 -28.28
CA LYS A 193 0.55 -12.47 -29.14
C LYS A 193 1.42 -11.47 -28.37
N ALA A 194 0.98 -11.01 -27.20
CA ALA A 194 1.77 -10.10 -26.37
C ALA A 194 3.08 -10.74 -25.92
N THR A 195 3.04 -12.00 -25.48
CA THR A 195 4.21 -12.78 -25.05
C THR A 195 5.19 -13.01 -26.19
N VAL A 196 4.72 -13.37 -27.39
CA VAL A 196 5.57 -13.52 -28.59
C VAL A 196 6.20 -12.20 -28.99
N ILE A 197 5.44 -11.08 -28.99
CA ILE A 197 6.00 -9.74 -29.28
C ILE A 197 7.08 -9.37 -28.24
N PHE A 198 6.84 -9.66 -26.97
CA PHE A 198 7.80 -9.42 -25.88
C PHE A 198 9.11 -10.21 -26.06
N PHE A 199 9.04 -11.51 -26.35
CA PHE A 199 10.25 -12.29 -26.62
C PHE A 199 10.97 -11.83 -27.90
N LEU A 200 10.24 -11.49 -28.98
CA LEU A 200 10.86 -10.98 -30.22
C LEU A 200 11.53 -9.62 -30.02
N THR A 201 10.93 -8.71 -29.25
CA THR A 201 11.53 -7.40 -28.93
C THR A 201 12.76 -7.54 -28.03
N LEU A 202 12.72 -8.39 -27.00
CA LEU A 202 13.91 -8.72 -26.20
C LEU A 202 15.03 -9.31 -27.05
N LEU A 203 14.72 -10.25 -27.94
CA LEU A 203 15.71 -10.88 -28.82
C LEU A 203 16.37 -9.85 -29.77
N GLY A 204 15.58 -8.94 -30.34
CA GLY A 204 16.09 -7.83 -31.15
C GLY A 204 16.91 -6.79 -30.36
N LEU A 205 16.55 -6.52 -29.10
CA LEU A 205 17.27 -5.60 -28.22
C LEU A 205 18.50 -6.23 -27.55
N SER A 206 18.60 -7.55 -27.51
CA SER A 206 19.70 -8.27 -26.83
C SER A 206 21.12 -7.85 -27.25
N PRO A 207 21.47 -7.66 -28.54
CA PRO A 207 22.78 -7.12 -28.91
C PRO A 207 23.02 -5.70 -28.38
N ILE A 208 21.98 -4.85 -28.31
CA ILE A 208 22.09 -3.48 -27.79
C ILE A 208 22.29 -3.51 -26.27
N LEU A 209 21.50 -4.31 -25.56
CA LEU A 209 21.61 -4.52 -24.11
C LEU A 209 22.99 -5.06 -23.71
N ARG A 210 23.60 -5.88 -24.57
CA ARG A 210 24.95 -6.39 -24.39
C ARG A 210 26.00 -5.28 -24.50
N THR A 211 25.97 -4.48 -25.56
CA THR A 211 27.01 -3.47 -25.82
C THR A 211 26.81 -2.17 -25.01
N LEU A 212 25.60 -1.88 -24.54
CA LEU A 212 25.21 -0.61 -23.89
C LEU A 212 26.16 -0.13 -22.79
N THR A 213 26.72 -1.06 -22.02
CA THR A 213 27.68 -0.76 -20.95
C THR A 213 28.92 -1.65 -21.03
N GLU A 214 29.29 -2.12 -22.24
CA GLU A 214 30.47 -2.97 -22.44
C GLU A 214 31.78 -2.23 -22.10
N ASP A 215 31.87 -0.94 -22.45
CA ASP A 215 33.04 -0.07 -22.21
C ASP A 215 33.26 0.32 -20.73
N ILE A 216 32.27 0.11 -19.86
CA ILE A 216 32.40 0.43 -18.43
C ILE A 216 33.19 -0.67 -17.70
N SER A 217 34.06 -0.27 -16.78
CA SER A 217 34.86 -1.22 -15.99
C SER A 217 33.97 -2.22 -15.24
N SER A 218 34.39 -3.49 -15.21
CA SER A 218 33.59 -4.54 -14.58
C SER A 218 33.36 -4.26 -13.10
N ASP A 219 34.37 -3.79 -12.36
CA ASP A 219 34.28 -3.50 -10.93
C ASP A 219 33.21 -2.42 -10.63
N SER A 220 33.13 -1.38 -11.48
CA SER A 220 32.08 -0.37 -11.41
C SER A 220 30.69 -0.98 -11.66
N ILE A 221 30.55 -1.89 -12.63
CA ILE A 221 29.28 -2.57 -12.92
C ILE A 221 28.84 -3.44 -11.74
N TRP A 222 29.73 -4.25 -11.16
CA TRP A 222 29.41 -5.04 -9.97
C TRP A 222 29.00 -4.14 -8.79
N ALA A 223 29.74 -3.08 -8.50
CA ALA A 223 29.43 -2.15 -7.42
C ALA A 223 28.09 -1.42 -7.61
N MET A 224 27.81 -0.91 -8.82
CA MET A 224 26.55 -0.23 -9.14
C MET A 224 25.37 -1.19 -9.08
N SER A 225 25.50 -2.41 -9.60
CA SER A 225 24.44 -3.43 -9.52
C SER A 225 24.14 -3.84 -8.08
N VAL A 226 25.15 -3.97 -7.21
CA VAL A 226 24.94 -4.20 -5.76
C VAL A 226 24.19 -3.03 -5.13
N CYS A 227 24.58 -1.79 -5.41
CA CYS A 227 23.89 -0.59 -4.91
C CYS A 227 22.41 -0.53 -5.36
N LEU A 228 22.15 -0.88 -6.62
CA LEU A 228 20.79 -0.93 -7.18
C LEU A 228 19.96 -2.09 -6.60
N PHE A 229 20.53 -3.26 -6.32
CA PHE A 229 19.82 -4.33 -5.61
C PHE A 229 19.56 -4.00 -4.14
N VAL A 230 20.48 -3.31 -3.45
CA VAL A 230 20.23 -2.76 -2.11
C VAL A 230 19.09 -1.73 -2.17
N THR A 231 19.08 -0.86 -3.18
CA THR A 231 17.97 0.08 -3.42
C THR A 231 16.65 -0.65 -3.69
N ASN A 232 16.66 -1.71 -4.50
CA ASN A 232 15.48 -2.56 -4.72
C ASN A 232 14.93 -3.13 -3.41
N ILE A 233 15.79 -3.72 -2.57
CA ILE A 233 15.40 -4.28 -1.27
C ILE A 233 14.85 -3.18 -0.35
N LEU A 234 15.57 -2.06 -0.18
CA LEU A 234 15.18 -1.00 0.76
C LEU A 234 13.88 -0.28 0.40
N PHE A 235 13.59 -0.09 -0.90
CA PHE A 235 12.41 0.62 -1.37
C PHE A 235 11.25 -0.30 -1.83
N HIS A 236 11.38 -1.63 -1.63
CA HIS A 236 10.29 -2.56 -1.95
C HIS A 236 9.14 -2.42 -0.94
N ASP A 237 7.90 -2.39 -1.45
CA ASP A 237 6.71 -2.36 -0.60
C ASP A 237 6.46 -3.74 0.04
N TYR A 238 6.86 -3.86 1.30
CA TYR A 238 6.66 -5.05 2.14
C TYR A 238 5.25 -5.15 2.76
N GLY A 239 4.34 -4.23 2.44
CA GLY A 239 2.97 -4.18 2.96
C GLY A 239 2.23 -5.52 2.85
N SER A 240 1.82 -6.06 4.00
CA SER A 240 1.10 -7.32 4.13
C SER A 240 -0.43 -7.18 3.96
N GLY A 241 -0.92 -5.94 3.90
CA GLY A 241 -2.30 -5.55 4.19
C GLY A 241 -3.39 -6.10 3.25
N PRO A 242 -4.64 -6.17 3.71
CA PRO A 242 -5.79 -6.62 2.93
C PRO A 242 -6.29 -5.52 1.97
N THR A 243 -5.39 -4.82 1.29
CA THR A 243 -5.78 -3.80 0.31
C THR A 243 -6.34 -4.48 -0.93
N TYR A 244 -7.62 -4.22 -1.21
CA TYR A 244 -8.32 -4.70 -2.41
C TYR A 244 -7.74 -4.10 -3.71
N SER A 245 -6.91 -3.06 -3.60
CA SER A 245 -6.12 -2.51 -4.69
C SER A 245 -4.92 -3.41 -5.03
N LEU A 246 -4.73 -3.66 -6.32
CA LEU A 246 -3.54 -4.35 -6.84
C LEU A 246 -2.35 -3.36 -6.88
N GLN A 247 -1.85 -2.93 -5.72
CA GLN A 247 -0.73 -1.97 -5.64
C GLN A 247 0.47 -2.51 -6.41
N PHE A 248 0.82 -1.88 -7.53
CA PHE A 248 2.00 -2.25 -8.31
C PHE A 248 3.27 -2.15 -7.45
N PRO A 249 4.34 -2.93 -7.74
CA PRO A 249 5.61 -2.80 -7.02
C PRO A 249 6.06 -1.34 -6.97
N GLY A 250 6.66 -0.92 -5.85
CA GLY A 250 7.18 0.43 -5.69
C GLY A 250 8.07 0.80 -6.88
N SER A 251 7.72 1.88 -7.59
CA SER A 251 8.32 2.22 -8.89
C SER A 251 9.84 2.36 -8.81
N VAL A 252 10.34 2.95 -7.72
CA VAL A 252 11.78 3.04 -7.40
C VAL A 252 12.43 1.67 -7.33
N ALA A 253 11.84 0.73 -6.59
CA ALA A 253 12.41 -0.60 -6.39
C ALA A 253 12.44 -1.43 -7.68
N LEU A 254 11.34 -1.43 -8.46
CA LEU A 254 11.29 -2.16 -9.72
C LEU A 254 12.26 -1.56 -10.74
N ASN A 255 12.30 -0.23 -10.87
CA ASN A 255 13.24 0.44 -11.77
C ASN A 255 14.68 0.12 -11.38
N ALA A 256 15.04 0.19 -10.10
CA ALA A 256 16.38 -0.15 -9.62
C ALA A 256 16.79 -1.60 -9.97
N ALA A 257 15.89 -2.58 -9.76
CA ALA A 257 16.15 -3.95 -10.16
C ALA A 257 16.34 -4.10 -11.67
N VAL A 258 15.47 -3.50 -12.49
CA VAL A 258 15.58 -3.57 -13.96
C VAL A 258 16.88 -2.92 -14.44
N PHE A 259 17.28 -1.77 -13.90
CA PHE A 259 18.57 -1.16 -14.21
C PHE A 259 19.75 -2.06 -13.82
N ALA A 260 19.72 -2.70 -12.65
CA ALA A 260 20.76 -3.66 -12.24
C ALA A 260 20.86 -4.84 -13.23
N CYS A 261 19.72 -5.36 -13.70
CA CYS A 261 19.69 -6.42 -14.71
C CYS A 261 20.33 -5.96 -16.03
N VAL A 262 20.01 -4.75 -16.51
CA VAL A 262 20.59 -4.18 -17.72
C VAL A 262 22.11 -3.97 -17.60
N LEU A 263 22.60 -3.49 -16.45
CA LEU A 263 24.05 -3.34 -16.21
C LEU A 263 24.77 -4.69 -16.22
N LEU A 264 24.22 -5.71 -15.54
CA LEU A 264 24.79 -7.05 -15.50
C LEU A 264 24.75 -7.76 -16.86
N ALA A 265 23.72 -7.49 -17.68
CA ALA A 265 23.58 -8.10 -19.01
C ALA A 265 24.79 -7.81 -19.92
N SER A 266 25.43 -6.63 -19.81
CA SER A 266 26.62 -6.30 -20.61
C SER A 266 27.83 -7.21 -20.37
N ARG A 267 27.88 -7.90 -19.23
CA ARG A 267 28.97 -8.80 -18.87
C ARG A 267 28.82 -10.21 -19.46
N LEU A 268 27.71 -10.50 -20.14
CA LEU A 268 27.43 -11.83 -20.70
C LEU A 268 28.03 -11.98 -22.12
N SER A 269 28.63 -13.14 -22.37
CA SER A 269 29.49 -13.42 -23.54
C SER A 269 28.76 -13.56 -24.88
N SER A 270 27.43 -13.73 -24.87
CA SER A 270 26.63 -14.00 -26.06
C SER A 270 25.23 -13.40 -25.95
N ASN A 271 24.68 -12.98 -27.10
CA ASN A 271 23.36 -12.37 -27.20
C ASN A 271 22.25 -13.32 -26.70
N LEU A 272 22.45 -14.64 -26.79
CA LEU A 272 21.53 -15.64 -26.22
C LEU A 272 21.54 -15.64 -24.68
N HIS A 273 22.70 -15.44 -24.06
CA HIS A 273 22.81 -15.33 -22.60
C HIS A 273 22.09 -14.07 -22.13
N VAL A 274 22.31 -12.93 -22.82
CA VAL A 274 21.62 -11.67 -22.56
C VAL A 274 20.10 -11.80 -22.72
N PHE A 275 19.64 -12.41 -23.80
CA PHE A 275 18.23 -12.67 -24.06
C PHE A 275 17.60 -13.48 -22.90
N GLY A 276 18.18 -14.64 -22.57
CA GLY A 276 17.64 -15.52 -21.52
C GLY A 276 17.69 -14.89 -20.14
N PHE A 277 18.76 -14.16 -19.82
CA PHE A 277 18.90 -13.44 -18.56
C PHE A 277 17.87 -12.31 -18.41
N MET A 278 17.67 -11.50 -19.46
CA MET A 278 16.71 -10.38 -19.43
C MET A 278 15.25 -10.86 -19.46
N ALA A 279 14.95 -11.97 -20.16
CA ALA A 279 13.65 -12.61 -20.08
C ALA A 279 13.37 -13.11 -18.65
N PHE A 280 14.30 -13.87 -18.07
CA PHE A 280 14.20 -14.34 -16.69
C PHE A 280 14.07 -13.19 -15.69
N ALA A 281 14.83 -12.10 -15.84
CA ALA A 281 14.74 -10.92 -14.99
C ALA A 281 13.34 -10.32 -14.96
N LEU A 282 12.69 -10.19 -16.12
CA LEU A 282 11.37 -9.60 -16.23
C LEU A 282 10.27 -10.55 -15.71
N GLU A 283 10.40 -11.85 -15.95
CA GLU A 283 9.54 -12.88 -15.32
C GLU A 283 9.67 -12.86 -13.78
N TRP A 284 10.91 -12.76 -13.28
CA TRP A 284 11.22 -12.86 -11.85
C TRP A 284 10.92 -11.58 -11.06
N PHE A 285 11.10 -10.39 -11.64
CA PHE A 285 10.81 -9.13 -10.94
C PHE A 285 9.40 -8.58 -11.20
N ALA A 286 8.75 -8.89 -12.33
CA ALA A 286 7.39 -8.44 -12.61
C ALA A 286 6.32 -9.51 -12.32
N LEU A 287 6.53 -10.76 -12.75
CA LEU A 287 5.50 -11.80 -12.67
C LEU A 287 5.51 -12.55 -11.33
N PHE A 288 6.68 -12.90 -10.79
CA PHE A 288 6.79 -13.61 -9.52
C PHE A 288 6.12 -12.89 -8.33
N PRO A 289 6.21 -11.56 -8.15
CA PRO A 289 5.48 -10.86 -7.08
C PRO A 289 3.95 -10.94 -7.22
N ILE A 290 3.44 -11.04 -8.45
CA ILE A 290 2.01 -11.25 -8.73
C ILE A 290 1.63 -12.69 -8.35
N PHE A 291 2.43 -13.68 -8.77
CA PHE A 291 2.25 -15.08 -8.40
C PHE A 291 2.29 -15.30 -6.87
N ARG A 292 3.23 -14.67 -6.15
CA ARG A 292 3.30 -14.67 -4.68
C ARG A 292 2.01 -14.19 -4.03
N ARG A 293 1.51 -13.03 -4.46
CA ARG A 293 0.24 -12.45 -3.96
C ARG A 293 -0.95 -13.35 -4.27
N TYR A 294 -0.93 -13.99 -5.43
CA TYR A 294 -1.93 -14.97 -5.84
C TYR A 294 -1.93 -16.22 -4.94
N LEU A 295 -0.75 -16.83 -4.73
CA LEU A 295 -0.60 -18.01 -3.87
C LEU A 295 -1.04 -17.70 -2.43
N LYS A 296 -0.61 -16.55 -1.87
CA LYS A 296 -1.01 -16.09 -0.51
C LYS A 296 -2.53 -15.92 -0.37
N ARG A 297 -3.25 -15.55 -1.45
CA ARG A 297 -4.72 -15.41 -1.46
C ARG A 297 -5.46 -16.74 -1.50
N ILE A 298 -4.92 -17.77 -2.16
CA ILE A 298 -5.57 -19.10 -2.24
C ILE A 298 -5.20 -19.96 -1.03
N MET A 299 -3.91 -20.02 -0.70
CA MET A 299 -3.39 -20.84 0.38
C MET A 299 -2.66 -19.93 1.39
N PRO A 300 -3.28 -19.58 2.52
CA PRO A 300 -2.66 -18.69 3.51
C PRO A 300 -1.42 -19.31 4.16
N LEU A 301 -1.23 -20.63 4.10
CA LEU A 301 0.00 -21.33 4.49
C LEU A 301 1.03 -21.41 3.35
N GLY A 302 0.60 -21.29 2.10
CA GLY A 302 1.44 -21.49 0.90
C GLY A 302 2.62 -20.51 0.80
N HIS A 303 2.46 -19.27 1.27
CA HIS A 303 3.56 -18.30 1.31
C HIS A 303 4.72 -18.73 2.25
N LEU A 304 4.44 -19.46 3.33
CA LEU A 304 5.49 -19.98 4.23
C LEU A 304 6.29 -21.08 3.52
N VAL A 305 5.60 -21.97 2.81
CA VAL A 305 6.22 -23.02 1.99
C VAL A 305 7.05 -22.41 0.85
N GLN A 306 6.52 -21.38 0.17
CA GLN A 306 7.24 -20.63 -0.86
C GLN A 306 8.48 -19.93 -0.30
N THR A 307 8.39 -19.32 0.88
CA THR A 307 9.55 -18.70 1.55
C THR A 307 10.62 -19.75 1.89
N GLY A 308 10.23 -20.86 2.50
CA GLY A 308 11.16 -21.96 2.81
C GLY A 308 11.83 -22.55 1.57
N LEU A 309 11.08 -22.70 0.48
CA LEU A 309 11.61 -23.14 -0.81
C LEU A 309 12.63 -22.15 -1.38
N LEU A 310 12.32 -20.85 -1.39
CA LEU A 310 13.27 -19.83 -1.87
C LEU A 310 14.53 -19.77 -1.01
N VAL A 311 14.43 -19.88 0.32
CA VAL A 311 15.61 -19.93 1.20
C VAL A 311 16.48 -21.15 0.88
N ALA A 312 15.87 -22.34 0.72
CA ALA A 312 16.59 -23.56 0.36
C ALA A 312 17.24 -23.48 -1.03
N VAL A 313 16.53 -22.96 -2.04
CA VAL A 313 17.06 -22.77 -3.41
C VAL A 313 18.23 -21.77 -3.39
N THR A 314 18.11 -20.66 -2.66
CA THR A 314 19.21 -19.68 -2.49
C THR A 314 20.45 -20.36 -1.91
N PHE A 315 20.30 -21.12 -0.83
CA PHE A 315 21.41 -21.84 -0.20
C PHE A 315 22.08 -22.85 -1.15
N VAL A 316 21.30 -23.64 -1.90
CA VAL A 316 21.82 -24.62 -2.87
C VAL A 316 22.57 -23.92 -4.02
N LEU A 317 22.06 -22.81 -4.54
CA LEU A 317 22.71 -22.07 -5.63
C LEU A 317 24.00 -21.37 -5.20
N PHE A 318 24.09 -20.86 -3.97
CA PHE A 318 25.33 -20.25 -3.44
C PHE A 318 26.35 -21.27 -2.93
N TRP A 319 25.96 -22.50 -2.61
CA TRP A 319 26.86 -23.55 -2.12
C TRP A 319 28.08 -23.84 -3.02
N PRO A 320 27.94 -23.99 -4.36
CA PRO A 320 29.09 -24.15 -5.26
C PRO A 320 29.87 -22.85 -5.51
N ILE A 321 29.24 -21.68 -5.33
CA ILE A 321 29.87 -20.36 -5.56
C ILE A 321 30.78 -20.00 -4.37
N ALA A 322 30.22 -19.94 -3.16
CA ALA A 322 30.94 -19.58 -1.95
C ALA A 322 30.20 -20.06 -0.70
N ARG A 323 30.65 -21.19 -0.12
CA ARG A 323 30.08 -21.79 1.10
C ARG A 323 29.96 -20.80 2.27
N ALA A 324 30.93 -19.90 2.42
CA ALA A 324 30.90 -18.87 3.46
C ALA A 324 29.70 -17.92 3.30
N ILE A 325 29.43 -17.45 2.07
CA ILE A 325 28.28 -16.58 1.77
C ILE A 325 26.97 -17.32 2.03
N ALA A 326 26.87 -18.60 1.62
CA ALA A 326 25.70 -19.43 1.88
C ALA A 326 25.42 -19.60 3.39
N ILE A 327 26.46 -19.79 4.21
CA ILE A 327 26.34 -19.89 5.68
C ILE A 327 25.93 -18.55 6.30
N PHE A 328 26.60 -17.44 5.93
CA PHE A 328 26.24 -16.10 6.42
C PHE A 328 24.80 -15.73 6.04
N TYR A 329 24.36 -16.08 4.83
CA TYR A 329 22.98 -15.91 4.39
C TYR A 329 21.99 -16.68 5.28
N MET A 330 22.24 -17.96 5.58
CA MET A 330 21.36 -18.75 6.45
C MET A 330 21.27 -18.17 7.87
N ILE A 331 22.39 -17.72 8.43
CA ILE A 331 22.42 -17.04 9.73
C ILE A 331 21.61 -15.74 9.65
N ALA A 332 21.84 -14.91 8.63
CA ALA A 332 21.13 -13.64 8.45
C ALA A 332 19.61 -13.85 8.30
N MET A 333 19.15 -14.82 7.51
CA MET A 333 17.72 -15.12 7.33
C MET A 333 17.08 -15.66 8.62
N PHE A 334 17.80 -16.46 9.41
CA PHE A 334 17.34 -16.90 10.73
C PHE A 334 17.20 -15.71 11.69
N CYS A 335 18.19 -14.82 11.75
CA CYS A 335 18.13 -13.59 12.54
C CYS A 335 16.96 -12.69 12.11
N LEU A 336 16.74 -12.50 10.80
CA LEU A 336 15.65 -11.69 10.25
C LEU A 336 14.26 -12.27 10.54
N THR A 337 14.10 -13.60 10.43
CA THR A 337 12.79 -14.26 10.53
C THR A 337 12.36 -14.54 11.98
N PHE A 338 13.31 -14.72 12.90
CA PHE A 338 13.02 -15.10 14.29
C PHE A 338 13.52 -14.09 15.32
N LEU A 339 14.78 -13.66 15.26
CA LEU A 339 15.34 -12.73 16.25
C LEU A 339 14.78 -11.32 16.10
N CYS A 340 14.53 -10.84 14.87
CA CYS A 340 13.95 -9.52 14.64
C CYS A 340 12.52 -9.41 15.23
N PRO A 341 11.59 -10.37 15.01
CA PRO A 341 10.34 -10.43 15.76
C PRO A 341 10.47 -10.40 17.30
N ILE A 342 11.39 -11.17 17.89
CA ILE A 342 11.65 -11.16 19.34
C ILE A 342 12.13 -9.76 19.79
N TRP A 343 13.06 -9.17 19.03
CA TRP A 343 13.58 -7.83 19.28
C TRP A 343 12.49 -6.76 19.20
N LEU A 344 11.61 -6.82 18.19
CA LEU A 344 10.49 -5.89 18.05
C LEU A 344 9.51 -5.97 19.22
N ILE A 345 9.17 -7.18 19.69
CA ILE A 345 8.34 -7.37 20.90
C ILE A 345 9.05 -6.84 22.15
N TRP A 346 10.37 -7.05 22.26
CA TRP A 346 11.16 -6.48 23.34
C TRP A 346 11.18 -4.93 23.29
N VAL A 347 11.25 -4.31 22.11
CA VAL A 347 11.20 -2.85 21.95
C VAL A 347 9.81 -2.30 22.30
N GLN A 348 8.71 -3.02 22.03
CA GLN A 348 7.34 -2.57 22.34
C GLN A 348 7.15 -2.22 23.82
N ARG A 349 7.89 -2.86 24.74
CA ARG A 349 7.84 -2.54 26.19
C ARG A 349 8.29 -1.12 26.55
N TYR A 350 8.96 -0.44 25.63
CA TYR A 350 9.41 0.95 25.76
C TYR A 350 8.50 1.95 25.02
N LYS A 351 7.44 1.49 24.35
CA LYS A 351 6.52 2.39 23.63
C LYS A 351 5.70 3.20 24.65
N ASN A 352 5.90 4.51 24.64
CA ASN A 352 5.16 5.49 25.45
C ASN A 352 4.42 6.44 24.50
N GLU A 353 3.21 6.05 24.09
CA GLU A 353 2.35 6.84 23.23
C GLU A 353 1.38 7.65 24.10
N ILE A 354 1.52 8.96 24.10
CA ILE A 354 0.69 9.87 24.88
C ILE A 354 -0.50 10.31 24.02
N HIS A 355 -1.70 9.98 24.45
CA HIS A 355 -2.94 10.48 23.87
C HIS A 355 -3.57 11.51 24.82
N GLY A 356 -3.81 12.71 24.31
CA GLY A 356 -4.68 13.67 24.98
C GLY A 356 -6.16 13.35 24.73
N PRO A 357 -7.07 13.92 25.53
CA PRO A 357 -8.54 13.79 25.38
C PRO A 357 -9.09 14.64 24.22
N TRP A 358 -8.27 14.93 23.21
CA TRP A 358 -8.58 15.89 22.16
C TRP A 358 -9.35 15.19 21.05
N ASP A 359 -10.66 15.42 20.98
CA ASP A 359 -11.43 15.01 19.81
C ASP A 359 -10.97 15.86 18.61
N GLU A 360 -10.32 15.21 17.64
CA GLU A 360 -10.08 15.80 16.33
C GLU A 360 -11.43 16.14 15.70
N ALA A 361 -11.69 17.44 15.47
CA ALA A 361 -12.94 17.89 14.91
C ALA A 361 -13.12 17.36 13.48
N ARG A 362 -13.89 16.26 13.34
CA ARG A 362 -14.22 15.68 12.03
C ARG A 362 -14.96 16.73 11.20
N PRO A 363 -14.39 17.20 10.07
CA PRO A 363 -15.04 18.22 9.26
C PRO A 363 -16.35 17.66 8.72
N LYS A 364 -17.45 18.38 8.94
CA LYS A 364 -18.74 18.10 8.28
C LYS A 364 -18.63 18.49 6.81
N VAL A 365 -18.01 17.63 6.01
CA VAL A 365 -18.06 17.73 4.56
C VAL A 365 -19.52 17.62 4.15
N ARG A 366 -20.10 18.73 3.70
CA ARG A 366 -21.43 18.71 3.08
C ARG A 366 -21.30 17.86 1.82
N GLN A 367 -21.86 16.64 1.85
CA GLN A 367 -22.01 15.84 0.65
C GLN A 367 -22.82 16.67 -0.36
N PHE A 368 -22.28 16.85 -1.55
CA PHE A 368 -22.94 17.59 -2.62
C PHE A 368 -24.11 16.74 -3.11
N VAL A 369 -25.32 17.03 -2.64
CA VAL A 369 -26.55 16.39 -3.12
C VAL A 369 -26.81 16.91 -4.55
N PRO A 370 -26.75 16.07 -5.59
CA PRO A 370 -27.04 16.53 -6.95
C PRO A 370 -28.53 16.84 -7.04
N GLY A 371 -28.89 18.12 -7.19
CA GLY A 371 -30.29 18.54 -7.36
C GLY A 371 -30.62 19.96 -6.91
N HIS A 372 -29.90 20.52 -5.94
CA HIS A 372 -30.13 21.92 -5.53
C HIS A 372 -29.27 22.89 -6.33
N HIS A 373 -29.88 23.51 -7.35
CA HIS A 373 -29.37 24.74 -7.93
C HIS A 373 -29.32 25.83 -6.85
N VAL A 374 -28.12 26.39 -6.63
CA VAL A 374 -27.95 27.59 -5.81
C VAL A 374 -28.22 28.79 -6.72
N GLU A 375 -29.41 29.36 -6.63
CA GLU A 375 -29.73 30.62 -7.28
C GLU A 375 -29.04 31.76 -6.52
N SER A 376 -28.17 32.49 -7.21
CA SER A 376 -27.41 33.59 -6.63
C SER A 376 -28.24 34.87 -6.64
N ARG A 377 -28.17 35.62 -5.53
CA ARG A 377 -28.67 36.99 -5.38
C ARG A 377 -27.55 37.87 -4.86
#